data_AF-A0A8W8KSK4-F1
#
_entry.id   AF-A0A8W8KSK4-F1
#
_cell.length_a   1.000
_cell.length_b   1.000
_cell.length_c   1.000
_cell.angle_alpha   90.00
_cell.angle_beta   90.00
_cell.angle_gamma   90.00
#
_symmetry.space_group_name_H-M   'P 1'
#
loop_
_entity.id
_entity.type
_entity.pdbx_description
1 polymer ?
#
loop_
_entity_poly.entity_id
_entity_poly.type
_entity_poly.pdbx_seq_one_letter_code
_entity_poly.pdbx_strand_id
1 'polypeptide(L)' 'KATKGMEVCIKIDPIPGDAPKMFGRHFDETDLLYSKISRQSIDAVKDHFRDEMTKPDWQLIMEMKKLFQIL' A
#
# COMPACT_ATOMS: atom_id res chain seq x y z
N LYS A 1 6.30 -12.48 4.72
CA LYS A 1 5.51 -11.31 5.21
C LYS A 1 6.46 -10.42 6.00
N ALA A 2 6.56 -9.14 5.66
CA ALA A 2 7.22 -8.15 6.52
C ALA A 2 6.13 -7.48 7.37
N THR A 3 6.37 -7.31 8.66
CA THR A 3 5.41 -6.69 9.59
C THR A 3 5.99 -5.42 10.20
N LYS A 4 5.14 -4.65 10.88
CA LYS A 4 5.53 -3.39 11.54
C LYS A 4 6.80 -3.58 12.39
N GLY A 5 7.79 -2.72 12.18
CA GLY A 5 9.05 -2.70 12.92
C GLY A 5 10.19 -3.52 12.31
N MET A 6 9.95 -4.23 11.21
CA MET A 6 11.02 -4.94 10.49
C MET A 6 11.71 -4.04 9.46
N GLU A 7 13.03 -4.12 9.39
CA GLU A 7 13.83 -3.55 8.30
C GLU A 7 14.12 -4.64 7.27
N VAL A 8 13.69 -4.43 6.02
CA VAL A 8 13.84 -5.41 4.93
C VAL A 8 14.15 -4.71 3.61
N CYS A 9 14.82 -5.42 2.71
CA CYS A 9 15.01 -4.98 1.33
C CYS A 9 13.94 -5.61 0.43
N ILE A 10 13.30 -4.80 -0.42
CA ILE A 10 12.32 -5.24 -1.41
C ILE A 10 12.73 -4.74 -2.79
N LYS A 11 12.55 -5.58 -3.82
CA LYS A 11 12.71 -5.17 -5.21
C LYS A 11 11.35 -4.78 -5.77
N ILE A 12 11.21 -3.55 -6.26
CA ILE A 12 9.97 -3.06 -6.90
C ILE A 12 10.18 -3.09 -8.41
N ASP A 13 9.44 -3.96 -9.10
CA ASP A 13 9.48 -4.06 -10.56
C ASP A 13 8.45 -3.09 -11.19
N PRO A 14 8.80 -2.42 -12.31
CA PRO A 14 7.88 -1.53 -13.01
C PRO A 14 6.75 -2.32 -13.68
N ILE A 15 5.60 -1.66 -13.83
CA ILE A 15 4.46 -2.24 -14.54
C ILE A 15 4.77 -2.24 -16.04
N PRO A 16 4.60 -3.38 -16.75
CA PRO A 16 4.82 -3.44 -18.19
C PRO A 16 3.93 -2.43 -18.94
N GLY A 17 4.54 -1.61 -19.79
CA GLY A 17 3.84 -0.59 -20.58
C GLY A 17 3.71 0.77 -19.90
N ASP A 18 4.08 0.90 -18.62
CA ASP A 18 4.16 2.18 -17.92
C ASP A 18 5.63 2.64 -17.82
N ALA A 19 5.85 3.95 -17.86
CA ALA A 19 7.19 4.50 -17.67
C ALA A 19 7.65 4.24 -16.22
N PRO A 20 8.84 3.64 -16.00
CA PRO A 20 9.28 3.27 -14.65
C PRO A 20 9.49 4.51 -13.78
N LYS A 21 9.01 4.44 -12.53
CA LYS A 21 9.38 5.43 -11.50
C LYS A 21 10.79 5.12 -11.03
N MET A 22 11.66 6.11 -11.15
CA MET A 22 13.10 5.99 -10.88
C MET A 22 13.46 6.61 -9.54
N PHE A 23 14.25 5.87 -8.75
CA PHE A 23 14.90 6.39 -7.54
C PHE A 23 15.84 7.55 -7.89
N GLY A 24 15.86 8.60 -7.07
CA GLY A 24 16.64 9.83 -7.30
C GLY A 24 16.05 10.78 -8.35
N ARG A 25 14.87 10.46 -8.91
CA ARG A 25 14.13 11.36 -9.82
C ARG A 25 12.66 11.50 -9.47
N HIS A 26 11.99 10.39 -9.20
CA HIS A 26 10.56 10.38 -8.88
C HIS A 26 10.28 10.18 -7.38
N PHE A 27 11.22 9.53 -6.68
CA PHE A 27 11.19 9.33 -5.24
C PHE A 27 12.63 9.15 -4.73
N ASP A 28 12.85 9.38 -3.45
CA ASP A 28 14.12 9.18 -2.75
C ASP A 28 13.95 8.32 -1.49
N GLU A 29 15.01 8.20 -0.68
CA GLU A 29 15.03 7.38 0.54
C GLU A 29 14.18 7.94 1.70
N THR A 30 13.83 9.23 1.65
CA THR A 30 13.04 9.90 2.67
C THR A 30 11.54 9.82 2.38
N ASP A 31 11.17 9.55 1.14
CA ASP A 31 9.79 9.37 0.71
C ASP A 31 9.13 8.15 1.35
N LEU A 32 7.91 8.37 1.87
CA LEU A 32 7.07 7.30 2.38
C LEU A 32 6.37 6.58 1.23
N LEU A 33 6.64 5.28 1.10
CA LEU A 33 5.96 4.42 0.14
C LEU A 33 4.68 3.83 0.74
N TYR A 34 3.58 3.97 0.02
CA TYR A 34 2.27 3.46 0.41
C TYR A 34 1.76 2.41 -0.58
N SER A 35 1.05 1.40 -0.07
CA SER A 35 0.31 0.48 -0.91
C SER A 35 -0.78 1.21 -1.68
N LYS A 36 -0.78 1.05 -3.01
CA LYS A 36 -1.84 1.56 -3.87
C LYS A 36 -3.11 0.72 -3.66
N ILE A 37 -4.07 1.27 -2.91
CA ILE A 37 -5.35 0.63 -2.66
C ILE A 37 -6.45 1.19 -3.57
N SER A 38 -7.44 0.36 -3.89
CA SER A 38 -8.62 0.72 -4.66
C SER A 38 -9.89 0.29 -3.93
N ARG A 39 -11.05 0.80 -4.35
CA ARG A 39 -12.32 0.38 -3.76
C ARG A 39 -12.54 -1.14 -3.86
N GLN A 40 -12.23 -1.70 -5.02
CA GLN A 40 -12.31 -3.13 -5.28
C GLN A 40 -11.43 -3.94 -4.31
N SER A 41 -10.18 -3.49 -4.07
CA SER A 41 -9.29 -4.16 -3.12
C SER A 41 -9.81 -4.09 -1.68
N ILE A 42 -10.42 -2.97 -1.28
CA ILE A 42 -10.99 -2.80 0.07
C ILE A 42 -12.18 -3.74 0.27
N ASP A 43 -13.06 -3.84 -0.73
CA ASP A 43 -14.23 -4.72 -0.63
C ASP A 43 -13.80 -6.19 -0.63
N ALA A 44 -12.80 -6.58 -1.44
CA ALA A 44 -12.20 -7.92 -1.38
C ALA A 44 -11.62 -8.25 0.02
N VAL A 45 -10.98 -7.29 0.68
CA VAL A 45 -10.49 -7.47 2.07
C VAL A 45 -11.64 -7.69 3.05
N LYS A 46 -12.76 -6.97 2.89
CA LYS A 46 -13.95 -7.17 3.76
C LYS A 46 -14.65 -8.49 3.53
N ASP A 47 -14.68 -8.96 2.28
CA ASP A 47 -15.44 -10.16 1.90
C ASP A 47 -14.66 -11.45 2.20
N HIS A 48 -13.32 -11.39 2.14
CA HIS A 48 -12.49 -12.59 2.22
C HIS A 48 -11.50 -12.61 3.39
N PHE A 49 -11.10 -11.45 3.93
CA PHE A 49 -10.00 -11.37 4.90
C PHE A 49 -10.38 -10.65 6.19
N ARG A 50 -11.69 -10.50 6.46
CA ARG A 50 -12.17 -9.71 7.59
C ARG A 50 -11.65 -10.20 8.93
N ASP A 51 -11.59 -11.52 9.12
CA ASP A 51 -11.18 -12.15 10.38
C ASP A 51 -9.66 -12.10 10.59
N GLU A 52 -8.88 -11.91 9.51
CA GLU A 52 -7.42 -11.77 9.56
C GLU A 52 -6.97 -10.33 9.87
N MET A 53 -7.89 -9.37 9.79
CA MET A 53 -7.59 -7.94 9.93
C MET A 53 -7.67 -7.50 11.39
N THR A 54 -6.59 -6.88 11.87
CA THR A 54 -6.55 -6.30 13.21
C THR A 54 -7.19 -4.91 13.22
N LYS A 55 -7.55 -4.40 14.41
CA LYS A 55 -8.10 -3.05 14.56
C LYS A 55 -7.16 -1.95 13.99
N PRO A 56 -5.83 -1.98 14.20
CA PRO A 56 -4.90 -1.08 13.53
C PRO A 56 -4.94 -1.16 12.00
N ASP A 57 -5.11 -2.35 11.42
CA ASP A 57 -5.15 -2.50 9.95
C ASP A 57 -6.39 -1.80 9.37
N TRP A 58 -7.53 -1.89 10.04
CA TRP A 58 -8.74 -1.17 9.64
C TRP A 58 -8.61 0.35 9.77
N GLN A 59 -7.92 0.83 10.82
CA GLN A 59 -7.62 2.25 10.98
C GLN A 59 -6.75 2.76 9.82
N LEU A 60 -5.71 2.00 9.46
CA LEU A 60 -4.85 2.32 8.32
C LEU A 60 -5.63 2.35 7.00
N ILE A 61 -6.52 1.39 6.75
CA ILE A 61 -7.38 1.41 5.55
C ILE A 61 -8.26 2.67 5.52
N MET A 62 -8.82 3.09 6.65
CA MET A 62 -9.64 4.31 6.71
C MET A 62 -8.81 5.58 6.46
N GLU A 63 -7.59 5.65 6.96
CA GLU A 63 -6.66 6.76 6.71
C GLU A 63 -6.25 6.81 5.23
N MET A 64 -5.87 5.66 4.66
CA MET A 64 -5.52 5.56 3.25
C MET A 64 -6.70 5.90 2.34
N LYS A 65 -7.92 5.49 2.70
CA LYS A 65 -9.15 5.85 1.96
C LYS A 65 -9.32 7.38 1.88
N LYS A 66 -9.05 8.10 2.98
CA LYS A 66 -9.08 9.57 3.01
C LYS A 66 -7.95 10.17 2.19
N LEU A 67 -6.73 9.66 2.34
CA LEU A 67 -5.54 10.14 1.63
C LEU A 67 -5.70 10.05 0.11
N PHE A 68 -6.19 8.90 -0.38
CA PHE A 68 -6.38 8.64 -1.81
C PHE A 68 -7.76 9.06 -2.33
N GLN A 69 -8.61 9.68 -1.50
CA GLN A 69 -9.97 10.13 -1.85
C GLN A 69 -10.83 9.02 -2.49
N ILE A 70 -10.74 7.80 -1.97
CA ILE A 70 -11.52 6.66 -2.44
C ILE A 70 -12.92 6.71 -1.82
N LEU A 71 -13.97 6.54 -2.62
CA LEU A 71 -15.38 6.58 -2.17
C LEU A 71 -15.84 5.31 -1.43
#